data_AF-A0AAE3HL87-F1
#
_entry.id   AF-A0AAE3HL87-F1
#
_cell.length_a   1.000
_cell.length_b   1.000
_cell.length_c   1.000
_cell.angle_alpha   90.00
_cell.angle_beta   90.00
_cell.angle_gamma   90.00
#
_symmetry.space_group_name_H-M   'P 1'
#
loop_
_entity.id
_entity.type
_entity.pdbx_description
1 polymer ?
#
loop_
_entity_poly.entity_id
_entity_poly.type
_entity_poly.pdbx_seq_one_letter_code
_entity_poly.pdbx_strand_id
1 'polypeptide(L)'
;MNKIAARKPAFLLRFMLAQAGRQFHLFGVLAGHARRATTAAIVALVSAQFCQMLALFLPLKVIIMLGSEGVPRYFQSFMSEASRDSWILGLVAATVIVYALSIVLNLVANRFIVRVGHRILAIYSQPGEKQKNKSIRQIHALTCRSHANLMMFILGAIVMLALNPLIMLIATLFVVVQVLVTEAILESQRGGLAAWLRQGIRKKYTLYLQYLAAANFLFVFFLLVADYMLLEGQNIIIAILTLLMARRAFQSLGAYINGSIKLYHDRGKVRQHLKLDTLTPGGTETGEEAH
;
A
#
# COMPACT_ATOMS: atom_id res chain seq x y z
N MET A 1 -5.25 -39.68 -20.02
CA MET A 1 -4.66 -38.56 -19.26
C MET A 1 -5.40 -37.25 -19.54
N ASN A 2 -6.67 -37.12 -19.13
CA ASN A 2 -7.43 -35.89 -19.36
C ASN A 2 -8.46 -35.68 -18.23
N LYS A 3 -8.03 -35.14 -17.08
CA LYS A 3 -8.90 -34.81 -15.94
C LYS A 3 -8.26 -33.83 -14.93
N ILE A 4 -7.59 -32.77 -15.43
CA ILE A 4 -7.10 -31.66 -14.57
C ILE A 4 -7.70 -30.30 -15.00
N ALA A 5 -8.75 -30.30 -15.82
CA ALA A 5 -9.37 -29.07 -16.35
C ALA A 5 -10.59 -28.60 -15.55
N ALA A 6 -10.54 -28.70 -14.22
CA ALA A 6 -11.49 -28.05 -13.31
C ALA A 6 -10.72 -27.31 -12.21
N ARG A 7 -9.82 -26.40 -12.60
CA ARG A 7 -9.10 -25.53 -11.66
C ARG A 7 -9.87 -24.23 -11.47
N LYS A 8 -10.21 -24.00 -10.20
CA LYS A 8 -11.15 -22.98 -9.71
C LYS A 8 -10.67 -21.55 -10.01
N PRO A 9 -11.55 -20.65 -10.49
CA PRO A 9 -11.25 -19.23 -10.81
C PRO A 9 -11.09 -18.36 -9.55
N ALA A 10 -10.45 -18.91 -8.52
CA ALA A 10 -10.23 -18.23 -7.24
C ALA A 10 -8.74 -18.30 -6.85
N PHE A 11 -7.84 -18.62 -7.78
CA PHE A 11 -6.43 -18.75 -7.48
C PHE A 11 -5.83 -17.42 -7.02
N LEU A 12 -6.13 -16.31 -7.69
CA LEU A 12 -5.58 -15.01 -7.29
C LEU A 12 -6.22 -14.48 -6.02
N LEU A 13 -7.54 -14.62 -5.89
CA LEU A 13 -8.25 -14.19 -4.69
C LEU A 13 -7.83 -15.02 -3.46
N ARG A 14 -7.71 -16.35 -3.62
CA ARG A 14 -7.15 -17.24 -2.59
C ARG A 14 -5.67 -16.97 -2.37
N PHE A 15 -4.91 -16.64 -3.41
CA PHE A 15 -3.49 -16.29 -3.27
C PHE A 15 -3.34 -14.99 -2.47
N MET A 16 -4.16 -13.96 -2.74
CA MET A 16 -4.17 -12.71 -1.99
C MET A 16 -4.65 -12.91 -0.56
N LEU A 17 -5.73 -13.65 -0.33
CA LEU A 17 -6.23 -13.98 1.02
C LEU A 17 -5.23 -14.84 1.80
N ALA A 18 -4.66 -15.87 1.17
CA ALA A 18 -3.66 -16.73 1.80
C ALA A 18 -2.29 -16.03 1.93
N GLN A 19 -1.99 -15.02 1.11
CA GLN A 19 -0.84 -14.13 1.28
C GLN A 19 -1.08 -13.22 2.47
N ALA A 20 -2.25 -12.59 2.58
CA ALA A 20 -2.59 -11.74 3.72
C ALA A 20 -2.43 -12.53 5.03
N GLY A 21 -3.07 -13.70 5.15
CA GLY A 21 -2.93 -14.55 6.34
C GLY A 21 -1.47 -14.97 6.63
N ARG A 22 -0.68 -15.30 5.60
CA ARG A 22 0.74 -15.69 5.76
C ARG A 22 1.69 -14.52 5.96
N GLN A 23 1.32 -13.30 5.58
CA GLN A 23 2.05 -12.07 5.89
C GLN A 23 1.85 -11.74 7.37
N PHE A 24 0.62 -11.86 7.88
CA PHE A 24 0.31 -11.71 9.31
C PHE A 24 1.07 -12.71 10.17
N HIS A 25 1.19 -13.98 9.74
CA HIS A 25 1.98 -14.98 10.47
C HIS A 25 3.48 -14.66 10.51
N LEU A 26 4.09 -14.31 9.36
CA LEU A 26 5.51 -13.91 9.32
C LEU A 26 5.77 -12.61 10.07
N PHE A 27 4.81 -11.69 10.04
CA PHE A 27 4.84 -10.51 10.90
C PHE A 27 4.77 -10.92 12.37
N GLY A 28 3.90 -11.84 12.77
CA GLY A 28 3.82 -12.34 14.14
C GLY A 28 5.16 -12.92 14.64
N VAL A 29 5.83 -13.73 13.81
CA VAL A 29 7.14 -14.32 14.13
C VAL A 29 8.25 -13.26 14.21
N LEU A 30 8.32 -12.34 13.24
CA LEU A 30 9.34 -11.27 13.22
C LEU A 30 9.08 -10.18 14.26
N ALA A 31 7.81 -9.86 14.52
CA ALA A 31 7.39 -8.88 15.51
C ALA A 31 7.42 -9.45 16.93
N GLY A 32 7.40 -10.77 17.13
CA GLY A 32 7.51 -11.38 18.47
C GLY A 32 8.74 -10.91 19.25
N HIS A 33 9.86 -10.70 18.56
CA HIS A 33 11.13 -10.30 19.19
C HIS A 33 11.33 -8.77 19.28
N ALA A 34 10.53 -7.96 18.58
CA ALA A 34 10.70 -6.50 18.52
C ALA A 34 9.39 -5.70 18.29
N ARG A 35 8.27 -6.19 18.84
CA ARG A 35 6.90 -5.75 18.53
C ARG A 35 6.70 -4.23 18.60
N ARG A 36 7.21 -3.60 19.66
CA ARG A 36 7.07 -2.15 19.89
C ARG A 36 7.79 -1.33 18.83
N ALA A 37 9.02 -1.71 18.47
CA ALA A 37 9.83 -0.96 17.52
C ALA A 37 9.33 -1.14 16.07
N THR A 38 8.86 -2.34 15.71
CA THR A 38 8.24 -2.59 14.40
C THR A 38 6.91 -1.85 14.27
N THR A 39 6.09 -1.84 15.32
CA THR A 39 4.84 -1.06 15.34
C THR A 39 5.12 0.43 15.23
N ALA A 40 6.08 0.96 16.00
CA ALA A 40 6.50 2.36 15.91
C ALA A 40 7.00 2.73 14.50
N ALA A 41 7.75 1.84 13.85
CA ALA A 41 8.18 2.05 12.47
C ALA A 41 7.00 2.15 11.50
N ILE A 42 6.00 1.26 11.63
CA ILE A 42 4.80 1.25 10.77
C ILE A 42 3.97 2.52 11.02
N VAL A 43 3.73 2.89 12.28
CA VAL A 43 2.99 4.11 12.62
C VAL A 43 3.71 5.34 12.05
N ALA A 44 5.03 5.44 12.24
CA ALA A 44 5.81 6.54 11.68
C ALA A 44 5.75 6.58 10.14
N LEU A 45 5.76 5.42 9.46
CA LEU A 45 5.57 5.36 8.00
C LEU A 45 4.17 5.84 7.58
N VAL A 46 3.11 5.38 8.25
CA VAL A 46 1.74 5.80 7.93
C VAL A 46 1.59 7.31 8.14
N SER A 47 2.09 7.84 9.25
CA SER A 47 2.09 9.29 9.51
C SER A 47 2.88 10.05 8.45
N ALA A 48 4.07 9.57 8.06
CA ALA A 48 4.87 10.19 7.01
C ALA A 48 4.12 10.24 5.67
N GLN A 49 3.45 9.14 5.31
CA GLN A 49 2.64 9.02 4.10
C GLN A 49 1.45 9.98 4.11
N PHE A 50 0.80 10.15 5.26
CA PHE A 50 -0.29 11.09 5.45
C PHE A 50 0.19 12.55 5.35
N CYS A 51 1.29 12.90 6.01
CA CYS A 51 1.91 14.23 5.88
C CYS A 51 2.33 14.52 4.44
N GLN A 52 2.90 13.55 3.73
CA GLN A 52 3.27 13.73 2.32
C GLN A 52 2.05 13.98 1.44
N MET A 53 0.93 13.31 1.71
CA MET A 53 -0.33 13.56 1.01
C MET A 53 -0.85 14.98 1.29
N LEU A 54 -0.83 15.43 2.55
CA LEU A 54 -1.21 16.81 2.91
C LEU A 54 -0.29 17.84 2.26
N ALA A 55 1.03 17.61 2.26
CA ALA A 55 2.01 18.50 1.64
C ALA A 55 1.77 18.68 0.14
N LEU A 56 1.20 17.69 -0.56
CA LEU A 56 0.82 17.84 -1.97
C LEU A 56 -0.52 18.53 -2.16
N PHE A 57 -1.38 18.54 -1.14
CA PHE A 57 -2.69 19.18 -1.20
C PHE A 57 -2.64 20.69 -0.95
N LEU A 58 -1.79 21.14 -0.04
CA LEU A 58 -1.71 22.56 0.32
C LEU A 58 -1.32 23.47 -0.88
N PRO A 59 -0.32 23.13 -1.72
CA PRO A 59 0.00 23.91 -2.93
C PRO A 59 -1.18 23.99 -3.90
N LEU A 60 -1.95 22.91 -4.03
CA LEU A 60 -3.14 22.90 -4.88
C LEU A 60 -4.17 23.93 -4.39
N LYS A 61 -4.40 24.03 -3.08
CA LYS A 61 -5.25 25.08 -2.50
C LYS A 61 -4.72 26.48 -2.79
N VAL A 62 -3.42 26.69 -2.69
CA VAL A 62 -2.78 27.98 -3.00
C VAL A 62 -3.02 28.37 -4.46
N ILE A 63 -2.82 27.44 -5.40
CA ILE A 63 -3.05 27.70 -6.83
C ILE A 63 -4.51 28.03 -7.10
N ILE A 64 -5.45 27.28 -6.52
CA ILE A 64 -6.90 27.55 -6.65
C ILE A 64 -7.23 28.95 -6.12
N MET A 65 -6.67 29.34 -4.98
CA MET A 65 -6.87 30.66 -4.39
C MET A 65 -6.21 31.79 -5.19
N LEU A 66 -5.08 31.55 -5.86
CA LEU A 66 -4.44 32.54 -6.72
C LEU A 66 -5.21 32.72 -8.04
N GLY A 67 -5.80 31.64 -8.56
CA GLY A 67 -6.54 31.65 -9.83
C GLY A 67 -7.97 32.18 -9.75
N SER A 68 -8.52 32.42 -8.55
CA SER A 68 -9.87 32.99 -8.40
C SER A 68 -9.81 34.51 -8.19
N GLU A 69 -10.69 35.27 -8.86
CA GLU A 69 -10.75 36.73 -8.72
C GLU A 69 -11.15 37.19 -7.31
N GLY A 70 -11.82 36.34 -6.53
CA GLY A 70 -12.15 36.55 -5.11
C GLY A 70 -11.99 35.29 -4.25
N VAL A 71 -12.40 35.35 -2.97
CA VAL A 71 -12.43 34.16 -2.09
C VAL A 71 -13.55 33.24 -2.57
N PRO A 72 -13.26 32.00 -3.02
CA PRO A 72 -14.30 31.10 -3.49
C PRO A 72 -15.37 30.89 -2.40
N ARG A 73 -16.64 30.71 -2.78
CA ARG A 73 -17.77 30.57 -1.82
C ARG A 73 -17.51 29.54 -0.71
N TYR A 74 -16.76 28.48 -1.01
CA TYR A 74 -16.41 27.43 -0.05
C TYR A 74 -15.34 27.83 0.99
N PHE A 75 -14.67 28.98 0.81
CA PHE A 75 -13.71 29.56 1.77
C PHE A 75 -14.26 30.78 2.50
N GLN A 76 -15.35 31.39 2.05
CA GLN A 76 -15.93 32.59 2.66
C GLN A 76 -16.32 32.40 4.14
N SER A 77 -16.60 31.16 4.56
CA SER A 77 -16.87 30.84 5.97
C SER A 77 -15.64 30.89 6.88
N PHE A 78 -14.42 30.85 6.32
CA PHE A 78 -13.17 30.80 7.08
C PHE A 78 -12.21 31.96 6.76
N MET A 79 -12.45 32.70 5.68
CA MET A 79 -11.58 33.77 5.18
C MET A 79 -12.38 35.02 4.84
N SER A 80 -11.90 36.16 5.32
CA SER A 80 -12.26 37.48 4.79
C SER A 80 -11.33 37.85 3.63
N GLU A 81 -11.84 38.55 2.62
CA GLU A 81 -11.05 39.00 1.46
C GLU A 81 -9.81 39.79 1.84
N ALA A 82 -9.90 40.61 2.89
CA ALA A 82 -8.79 41.41 3.42
C ALA A 82 -7.61 40.58 3.97
N SER A 83 -7.82 39.30 4.28
CA SER A 83 -6.78 38.40 4.84
C SER A 83 -6.19 37.42 3.82
N ARG A 84 -6.63 37.47 2.55
CA ARG A 84 -6.30 36.49 1.51
C ARG A 84 -4.79 36.26 1.37
N ASP A 85 -4.00 37.33 1.30
CA ASP A 85 -2.54 37.25 1.10
C ASP A 85 -1.83 36.62 2.29
N SER A 86 -2.24 36.97 3.52
CA SER A 86 -1.70 36.37 4.74
C SER A 86 -1.96 34.87 4.81
N TRP A 87 -3.14 34.43 4.37
CA TRP A 87 -3.46 33.01 4.31
C TRP A 87 -2.72 32.27 3.21
N ILE A 88 -2.53 32.88 2.03
CA ILE A 88 -1.69 32.32 0.97
C ILE A 88 -0.28 32.07 1.54
N LEU A 89 0.31 33.08 2.18
CA LEU A 89 1.63 32.97 2.78
C LEU A 89 1.67 31.88 3.88
N GLY A 90 0.63 31.82 4.71
CA GLY A 90 0.47 30.78 5.73
C GLY A 90 0.38 29.36 5.16
N LEU A 91 -0.36 29.16 4.05
CA LEU A 91 -0.48 27.87 3.37
C LEU A 91 0.83 27.44 2.71
N VAL A 92 1.59 28.38 2.14
CA VAL A 92 2.92 28.11 1.59
C VAL A 92 3.88 27.69 2.71
N ALA A 93 3.92 28.44 3.82
CA ALA A 93 4.74 28.09 4.98
C ALA A 93 4.35 26.73 5.57
N ALA A 94 3.04 26.47 5.73
CA ALA A 94 2.53 25.20 6.21
C ALA A 94 2.89 24.03 5.28
N THR A 95 2.90 24.24 3.95
CA THR A 95 3.37 23.23 2.99
C THR A 95 4.79 22.80 3.29
N VAL A 96 5.71 23.77 3.45
CA VAL A 96 7.12 23.50 3.72
C VAL A 96 7.28 22.74 5.04
N ILE A 97 6.57 23.17 6.09
CA ILE A 97 6.61 22.54 7.41
C ILE A 97 6.09 21.10 7.35
N VAL A 98 4.94 20.87 6.73
CA VAL A 98 4.32 19.53 6.64
C VAL A 98 5.19 18.60 5.78
N TYR A 99 5.80 19.13 4.70
CA TYR A 99 6.75 18.36 3.90
C TYR A 99 8.00 17.99 4.69
N ALA A 100 8.62 18.94 5.40
CA ALA A 100 9.77 18.68 6.25
C ALA A 100 9.44 17.64 7.34
N LEU A 101 8.27 17.75 7.97
CA LEU A 101 7.79 16.78 8.95
C LEU A 101 7.65 15.38 8.33
N SER A 102 7.15 15.27 7.09
CA SER A 102 7.06 13.99 6.38
C SER A 102 8.44 13.34 6.16
N ILE A 103 9.47 14.14 5.88
CA ILE A 103 10.85 13.67 5.74
C ILE A 103 11.37 13.18 7.09
N VAL A 104 11.19 13.95 8.17
CA VAL A 104 11.63 13.58 9.51
C VAL A 104 10.99 12.26 9.94
N LEU A 105 9.69 12.08 9.73
CA LEU A 105 8.98 10.84 10.06
C LEU A 105 9.51 9.64 9.27
N ASN A 106 9.83 9.82 7.98
CA ASN A 106 10.47 8.78 7.18
C ASN A 106 11.87 8.40 7.70
N LEU A 107 12.66 9.39 8.14
CA LEU A 107 13.98 9.15 8.74
C LEU A 107 13.85 8.39 10.06
N VAL A 108 12.90 8.78 10.91
CA VAL A 108 12.59 8.11 12.18
C VAL A 108 12.17 6.66 11.94
N ALA A 109 11.24 6.44 11.00
CA ALA A 109 10.81 5.10 10.61
C ALA A 109 11.98 4.24 10.13
N ASN A 110 12.83 4.76 9.25
CA ASN A 110 14.01 4.06 8.77
C ASN A 110 14.97 3.72 9.92
N ARG A 111 15.19 4.63 10.89
CA ARG A 111 16.01 4.32 12.07
C ARG A 111 15.45 3.14 12.87
N PHE A 112 14.14 3.07 13.10
CA PHE A 112 13.52 1.93 13.77
C PHE A 112 13.68 0.63 12.97
N ILE A 113 13.42 0.66 11.66
CA ILE A 113 13.59 -0.50 10.76
C ILE A 113 15.02 -1.04 10.81
N VAL A 114 16.01 -0.15 10.81
CA VAL A 114 17.43 -0.51 10.86
C VAL A 114 17.81 -1.10 12.21
N ARG A 115 17.41 -0.48 13.33
CA ARG A 115 17.68 -0.98 14.68
C ARG A 115 17.10 -2.39 14.88
N VAL A 116 15.85 -2.61 14.46
CA VAL A 116 15.22 -3.93 14.54
C VAL A 116 15.90 -4.91 13.59
N GLY A 117 16.25 -4.47 12.38
CA GLY A 117 17.02 -5.28 11.44
C GLY A 117 18.33 -5.79 12.03
N HIS A 118 19.07 -4.95 12.76
CA HIS A 118 20.30 -5.36 13.46
C HIS A 118 20.05 -6.36 14.59
N ARG A 119 18.95 -6.22 15.35
CA ARG A 119 18.59 -7.19 16.42
C ARG A 119 18.21 -8.55 15.86
N ILE A 120 17.38 -8.57 14.82
CA ILE A 120 17.03 -9.81 14.10
C ILE A 120 18.30 -10.45 13.54
N LEU A 121 19.20 -9.63 12.99
CA LEU A 121 20.48 -10.11 12.49
C LEU A 121 21.32 -10.78 13.57
N ALA A 122 21.44 -10.17 14.75
CA ALA A 122 22.22 -10.73 15.86
C ALA A 122 21.71 -12.10 16.34
N ILE A 123 20.40 -12.37 16.21
CA ILE A 123 19.79 -13.65 16.61
C ILE A 123 19.99 -14.74 15.53
N TYR A 124 19.86 -14.38 14.26
CA TYR A 124 19.76 -15.37 13.16
C TYR A 124 21.01 -15.47 12.27
N SER A 125 22.03 -14.65 12.50
CA SER A 125 23.17 -14.57 11.58
C SER A 125 24.41 -15.24 12.15
N GLN A 126 25.02 -16.09 11.35
CA GLN A 126 26.33 -16.65 11.64
C GLN A 126 27.42 -15.61 11.29
N PRO A 127 28.47 -15.45 12.12
CA PRO A 127 29.60 -14.59 11.81
C PRO A 127 30.23 -14.99 10.47
N GLY A 128 30.27 -14.09 9.49
CA GLY A 128 30.93 -14.30 8.18
C GLY A 128 30.04 -14.13 6.94
N GLU A 129 28.71 -14.27 7.04
CA GLU A 129 27.82 -14.23 5.86
C GLU A 129 27.21 -12.84 5.57
N LYS A 130 28.05 -11.87 5.14
CA LYS A 130 27.63 -10.48 4.86
C LYS A 130 26.43 -10.36 3.89
N GLN A 131 26.33 -11.24 2.89
CA GLN A 131 25.27 -11.22 1.88
C GLN A 131 23.90 -11.64 2.44
N LYS A 132 23.88 -12.67 3.28
CA LYS A 132 22.67 -13.16 3.97
C LYS A 132 22.11 -12.10 4.91
N ASN A 133 23.02 -11.38 5.57
CA ASN A 133 22.67 -10.31 6.51
C ASN A 133 21.96 -9.13 5.84
N LYS A 134 22.38 -8.78 4.61
CA LYS A 134 21.75 -7.73 3.81
C LYS A 134 20.32 -8.13 3.39
N SER A 135 20.11 -9.40 3.03
CA SER A 135 18.80 -9.94 2.63
C SER A 135 17.78 -9.83 3.77
N ILE A 136 18.11 -10.30 4.98
CA ILE A 136 17.21 -10.28 6.15
C ILE A 136 16.72 -8.85 6.46
N ARG A 137 17.63 -7.87 6.45
CA ARG A 137 17.29 -6.47 6.70
C ARG A 137 16.39 -5.88 5.61
N GLN A 138 16.64 -6.22 4.34
CA GLN A 138 15.79 -5.79 3.22
C GLN A 138 14.38 -6.35 3.33
N ILE A 139 14.24 -7.63 3.70
CA ILE A 139 12.94 -8.28 3.89
C ILE A 139 12.17 -7.65 5.04
N HIS A 140 12.83 -7.37 6.18
CA HIS A 140 12.18 -6.68 7.29
C HIS A 140 11.68 -5.29 6.87
N ALA A 141 12.50 -4.52 6.16
CA ALA A 141 12.12 -3.20 5.64
C ALA A 141 10.93 -3.28 4.67
N LEU A 142 10.95 -4.26 3.76
CA LEU A 142 9.89 -4.50 2.78
C LEU A 142 8.58 -4.88 3.47
N THR A 143 8.63 -5.73 4.51
CA THR A 143 7.47 -6.09 5.32
C THR A 143 6.88 -4.87 6.02
N CYS A 144 7.69 -4.05 6.70
CA CYS A 144 7.22 -2.85 7.38
C CYS A 144 6.54 -1.88 6.40
N ARG A 145 7.17 -1.62 5.24
CA ARG A 145 6.63 -0.72 4.22
C ARG A 145 5.34 -1.26 3.60
N SER A 146 5.27 -2.57 3.34
CA SER A 146 4.05 -3.21 2.81
C SER A 146 2.89 -3.06 3.81
N HIS A 147 3.13 -3.30 5.10
CA HIS A 147 2.09 -3.13 6.12
C HIS A 147 1.66 -1.67 6.30
N ALA A 148 2.59 -0.72 6.26
CA ALA A 148 2.23 0.70 6.27
C ALA A 148 1.35 1.08 5.07
N ASN A 149 1.65 0.56 3.88
CA ASN A 149 0.81 0.78 2.70
C ASN A 149 -0.58 0.15 2.87
N LEU A 150 -0.69 -1.04 3.45
CA LEU A 150 -1.98 -1.66 3.74
C LEU A 150 -2.79 -0.83 4.73
N MET A 151 -2.18 -0.38 5.84
CA MET A 151 -2.85 0.49 6.81
C MET A 151 -3.30 1.80 6.19
N MET A 152 -2.47 2.41 5.34
CA MET A 152 -2.83 3.64 4.63
C MET A 152 -3.99 3.42 3.64
N PHE A 153 -4.03 2.28 2.96
CA PHE A 153 -5.17 1.91 2.10
C PHE A 153 -6.45 1.75 2.92
N ILE A 154 -6.40 1.03 4.04
CA ILE A 154 -7.55 0.85 4.94
C ILE A 154 -8.05 2.19 5.48
N LEU A 155 -7.13 3.05 5.95
CA LEU A 155 -7.48 4.39 6.42
C LEU A 155 -8.12 5.22 5.30
N GLY A 156 -7.52 5.22 4.11
CA GLY A 156 -8.07 5.92 2.94
C GLY A 156 -9.46 5.41 2.57
N ALA A 157 -9.68 4.10 2.59
CA ALA A 157 -10.97 3.48 2.34
C ALA A 157 -12.03 3.88 3.38
N ILE A 158 -11.68 3.90 4.67
CA ILE A 158 -12.58 4.35 5.76
C ILE A 158 -12.94 5.83 5.56
N VAL A 159 -11.97 6.68 5.27
CA VAL A 159 -12.23 8.11 5.04
C VAL A 159 -13.08 8.31 3.79
N MET A 160 -12.81 7.60 2.70
CA MET A 160 -13.66 7.65 1.50
C MET A 160 -15.09 7.20 1.76
N LEU A 161 -15.26 6.12 2.53
CA LEU A 161 -16.58 5.63 2.92
C LEU A 161 -17.35 6.67 3.74
N ALA A 162 -16.66 7.41 4.62
CA ALA A 162 -17.25 8.49 5.41
C ALA A 162 -17.57 9.74 4.57
N LEU A 163 -16.77 10.06 3.54
CA LEU A 163 -16.96 11.24 2.70
C LEU A 163 -18.02 11.03 1.60
N ASN A 164 -17.95 9.92 0.89
CA ASN A 164 -18.93 9.54 -0.13
C ASN A 164 -19.00 8.00 -0.22
N PRO A 165 -19.97 7.36 0.49
CA PRO A 165 -20.08 5.91 0.54
C PRO A 165 -20.44 5.29 -0.81
N LEU A 166 -21.22 6.00 -1.64
CA LEU A 166 -21.65 5.51 -2.95
C LEU A 166 -20.45 5.39 -3.91
N ILE A 167 -19.61 6.43 -4.00
CA ILE A 167 -18.40 6.40 -4.82
C ILE A 167 -17.44 5.32 -4.35
N MET A 168 -17.26 5.15 -3.03
CA MET A 168 -16.43 4.08 -2.47
C MET A 168 -16.94 2.68 -2.84
N LEU A 169 -18.26 2.47 -2.80
CA LEU A 169 -18.88 1.20 -3.20
C LEU A 169 -18.63 0.90 -4.68
N ILE A 170 -18.92 1.87 -5.56
CA ILE A 170 -18.75 1.71 -7.02
C ILE A 170 -17.27 1.49 -7.35
N ALA A 171 -16.36 2.24 -6.72
CA ALA A 171 -14.93 2.09 -6.91
C ALA A 171 -14.44 0.71 -6.45
N THR A 172 -14.97 0.19 -5.34
CA THR A 172 -14.65 -1.16 -4.85
C THR A 172 -15.13 -2.21 -5.84
N LEU A 173 -16.34 -2.09 -6.36
CA LEU A 173 -16.87 -3.00 -7.39
C LEU A 173 -15.99 -2.98 -8.65
N PHE A 174 -15.55 -1.79 -9.07
CA PHE A 174 -14.66 -1.64 -10.22
C PHE A 174 -13.31 -2.34 -10.00
N VAL A 175 -12.71 -2.22 -8.81
CA VAL A 175 -11.49 -2.95 -8.43
C VAL A 175 -11.72 -4.47 -8.43
N VAL A 176 -12.87 -4.94 -7.91
CA VAL A 176 -13.23 -6.37 -7.93
C VAL A 176 -13.30 -6.89 -9.37
N VAL A 177 -13.97 -6.15 -10.27
CA VAL A 177 -14.04 -6.50 -11.69
C VAL A 177 -12.65 -6.55 -12.31
N GLN A 178 -11.78 -5.57 -12.05
CA GLN A 178 -10.39 -5.59 -12.53
C GLN A 178 -9.63 -6.83 -12.06
N VAL A 179 -9.79 -7.23 -10.80
CA VAL A 179 -9.15 -8.45 -10.25
C VAL A 179 -9.64 -9.69 -10.99
N LEU A 180 -10.96 -9.82 -11.19
CA LEU A 180 -11.55 -10.95 -11.91
C LEU A 180 -11.10 -11.01 -13.37
N VAL A 181 -11.03 -9.86 -14.05
CA VAL A 181 -10.52 -9.76 -15.42
C VAL A 181 -9.04 -10.14 -15.48
N THR A 182 -8.24 -9.67 -14.53
CA THR A 182 -6.81 -10.03 -14.42
C THR A 182 -6.64 -11.53 -14.26
N GLU A 183 -7.45 -12.16 -13.41
CA GLU A 183 -7.46 -13.60 -13.19
C GLU A 183 -7.85 -14.37 -14.45
N ALA A 184 -8.94 -13.98 -15.11
CA ALA A 184 -9.35 -14.59 -16.37
C ALA A 184 -8.25 -14.52 -17.45
N ILE A 185 -7.52 -13.39 -17.56
CA ILE A 185 -6.40 -13.23 -18.50
C ILE A 185 -5.23 -14.15 -18.13
N LEU A 186 -4.92 -14.28 -16.85
CA LEU A 186 -3.81 -15.11 -16.37
C LEU A 186 -4.08 -16.61 -16.50
N GLU A 187 -5.33 -17.04 -16.35
CA GLU A 187 -5.76 -18.44 -16.46
C GLU A 187 -6.07 -18.89 -17.88
N SER A 188 -6.52 -17.98 -18.75
CA SER A 188 -6.83 -18.29 -20.14
C SER A 188 -5.66 -19.02 -20.81
N GLN A 189 -5.88 -20.18 -21.43
CA GLN A 189 -4.86 -20.85 -22.24
C GLN A 189 -4.92 -20.47 -23.71
N ARG A 190 -5.86 -19.58 -24.07
CA ARG A 190 -6.04 -19.14 -25.45
C ARG A 190 -4.81 -18.38 -25.94
N GLY A 191 -4.42 -18.64 -27.18
CA GLY A 191 -3.40 -17.89 -27.91
C GLY A 191 -3.85 -16.47 -28.25
N GLY A 192 -2.96 -15.69 -28.86
CA GLY A 192 -3.24 -14.32 -29.30
C GLY A 192 -3.13 -13.28 -28.18
N LEU A 193 -4.10 -12.37 -28.10
CA LEU A 193 -4.07 -11.18 -27.23
C LEU A 193 -3.97 -11.53 -25.73
N ALA A 194 -4.66 -12.58 -25.29
CA ALA A 194 -4.59 -13.05 -23.90
C ALA A 194 -3.19 -13.57 -23.52
N ALA A 195 -2.48 -14.21 -24.45
CA ALA A 195 -1.10 -14.65 -24.22
C ALA A 195 -0.12 -13.46 -24.13
N TRP A 196 -0.30 -12.46 -25.00
CA TRP A 196 0.50 -11.22 -24.96
C TRP A 196 0.31 -10.45 -23.65
N LEU A 197 -0.96 -10.21 -23.25
CA LEU A 197 -1.29 -9.55 -21.98
C LEU A 197 -0.72 -10.31 -20.78
N ARG A 198 -0.87 -11.63 -20.75
CA ARG A 198 -0.34 -12.48 -19.67
C ARG A 198 1.17 -12.34 -19.53
N GLN A 199 1.91 -12.34 -20.65
CA GLN A 199 3.36 -12.12 -20.62
C GLN A 199 3.72 -10.72 -20.14
N GLY A 200 2.98 -9.69 -20.59
CA GLY A 200 3.15 -8.31 -20.14
C GLY A 200 2.96 -8.16 -18.63
N ILE A 201 1.86 -8.70 -18.09
CA ILE A 201 1.54 -8.69 -16.66
C ILE A 201 2.64 -9.43 -15.87
N ARG A 202 3.07 -10.62 -16.32
CA ARG A 202 4.10 -11.40 -15.60
C ARG A 202 5.47 -10.73 -15.63
N LYS A 203 5.90 -10.19 -16.77
CA LYS A 203 7.22 -9.54 -16.92
C LYS A 203 7.29 -8.19 -16.21
N LYS A 204 6.22 -7.41 -16.22
CA LYS A 204 6.19 -6.03 -15.71
C LYS A 204 5.03 -5.77 -14.74
N TYR A 205 4.80 -6.67 -13.79
CA TYR A 205 3.69 -6.55 -12.82
C TYR A 205 3.70 -5.23 -12.02
N THR A 206 4.87 -4.67 -11.71
CA THR A 206 4.96 -3.37 -11.02
C THR A 206 4.34 -2.25 -11.87
N LEU A 207 4.65 -2.22 -13.16
CA LEU A 207 4.10 -1.22 -14.09
C LEU A 207 2.60 -1.44 -14.31
N TYR A 208 2.19 -2.70 -14.42
CA TYR A 208 0.77 -3.07 -14.51
C TYR A 208 -0.05 -2.56 -13.32
N LEU A 209 0.45 -2.75 -12.08
CA LEU A 209 -0.20 -2.25 -10.87
C LEU A 209 -0.27 -0.71 -10.83
N GLN A 210 0.74 -0.02 -11.36
CA GLN A 210 0.71 1.45 -11.48
C GLN A 210 -0.37 1.91 -12.45
N TYR A 211 -0.54 1.23 -13.59
CA TYR A 211 -1.61 1.53 -14.52
C TYR A 211 -2.99 1.24 -13.94
N LEU A 212 -3.18 0.13 -13.22
CA LEU A 212 -4.44 -0.13 -12.51
C LEU A 212 -4.74 0.96 -11.47
N ALA A 213 -3.75 1.38 -10.68
CA ALA A 213 -3.94 2.46 -9.71
C ALA A 213 -4.33 3.79 -10.39
N ALA A 214 -3.70 4.12 -11.52
CA ALA A 214 -4.03 5.32 -12.30
C ALA A 214 -5.43 5.22 -12.94
N ALA A 215 -5.80 4.06 -13.48
CA ALA A 215 -7.12 3.82 -14.04
C ALA A 215 -8.23 3.92 -12.98
N ASN A 216 -8.01 3.35 -11.78
CA ASN A 216 -8.94 3.47 -10.67
C ASN A 216 -9.10 4.92 -10.20
N PHE A 217 -8.00 5.67 -10.10
CA PHE A 217 -8.05 7.09 -9.78
C PHE A 217 -8.85 7.90 -10.82
N LEU A 218 -8.58 7.68 -12.12
CA LEU A 218 -9.27 8.36 -13.21
C LEU A 218 -10.76 8.00 -13.24
N PHE A 219 -11.10 6.75 -13.00
CA PHE A 219 -12.49 6.31 -12.91
C PHE A 219 -13.23 7.01 -11.75
N VAL A 220 -12.63 7.08 -10.56
CA VAL A 220 -13.21 7.84 -9.43
C VAL A 220 -13.34 9.33 -9.76
N PHE A 221 -12.38 9.91 -10.47
CA PHE A 221 -12.48 11.29 -10.95
C PHE A 221 -13.72 11.49 -11.84
N PHE A 222 -13.93 10.64 -12.84
CA PHE A 222 -15.12 10.73 -13.70
C PHE A 222 -16.42 10.54 -12.93
N LEU A 223 -16.45 9.62 -11.96
CA LEU A 223 -17.61 9.45 -11.08
C LEU A 223 -17.89 10.72 -10.29
N LEU A 224 -16.87 11.38 -9.73
CA LEU A 224 -17.04 12.63 -9.00
C LEU A 224 -17.54 13.77 -9.88
N VAL A 225 -17.03 13.89 -11.11
CA VAL A 225 -17.50 14.90 -12.06
C VAL A 225 -18.95 14.63 -12.46
N ALA A 226 -19.31 13.37 -12.73
CA ALA A 226 -20.68 12.98 -13.06
C ALA A 226 -21.64 13.21 -11.87
N ASP A 227 -21.22 12.85 -10.65
CA ASP A 227 -21.95 13.11 -9.41
C ASP A 227 -22.20 14.60 -9.24
N TYR A 228 -21.18 15.43 -9.42
CA TYR A 228 -21.30 16.89 -9.33
C TYR A 228 -22.22 17.50 -10.40
N MET A 229 -22.22 16.98 -11.62
CA MET A 229 -23.07 17.49 -12.70
C MET A 229 -24.53 17.02 -12.62
N LEU A 230 -24.78 15.80 -12.13
CA LEU A 230 -26.12 15.20 -12.13
C LEU A 230 -26.85 15.37 -10.80
N LEU A 231 -26.11 15.40 -9.68
CA LEU A 231 -26.64 15.52 -8.34
C LEU A 231 -26.19 16.87 -7.79
N GLU A 232 -27.04 17.89 -7.96
CA GLU A 232 -26.81 19.33 -7.69
C GLU A 232 -26.40 19.71 -6.23
N GLY A 233 -25.88 18.78 -5.42
CA GLY A 233 -25.69 18.95 -3.98
C GLY A 233 -24.31 18.66 -3.41
N GLN A 234 -23.32 18.19 -4.19
CA GLN A 234 -22.02 17.87 -3.60
C GLN A 234 -21.14 19.10 -3.36
N ASN A 235 -20.71 19.26 -2.11
CA ASN A 235 -19.69 20.24 -1.74
C ASN A 235 -18.36 19.90 -2.44
N ILE A 236 -17.85 20.83 -3.25
CA ILE A 236 -16.59 20.70 -4.00
C ILE A 236 -15.43 20.26 -3.10
N ILE A 237 -15.39 20.71 -1.83
CA ILE A 237 -14.35 20.30 -0.88
C ILE A 237 -14.41 18.79 -0.63
N ILE A 238 -15.60 18.22 -0.44
CA ILE A 238 -15.78 16.78 -0.23
C ILE A 238 -15.33 16.01 -1.47
N ALA A 239 -15.65 16.50 -2.67
CA ALA A 239 -15.20 15.89 -3.92
C ALA A 239 -13.67 15.88 -4.04
N ILE A 240 -13.01 17.01 -3.76
CA ILE A 240 -11.54 17.11 -3.79
C ILE A 240 -10.90 16.19 -2.74
N LEU A 241 -11.43 16.16 -1.51
CA LEU A 241 -10.92 15.27 -0.46
C LEU A 241 -11.09 13.80 -0.83
N THR A 242 -12.25 13.44 -1.38
CA THR A 242 -12.54 12.08 -1.88
C THR A 242 -11.56 11.69 -2.99
N LEU A 243 -11.32 12.59 -3.96
CA LEU A 243 -10.39 12.37 -5.05
C LEU A 243 -8.95 12.15 -4.57
N LEU A 244 -8.51 12.94 -3.59
CA LEU A 244 -7.17 12.82 -3.00
C LEU A 244 -7.02 11.52 -2.20
N MET A 245 -8.03 11.16 -1.41
CA MET A 245 -8.02 9.89 -0.69
C MET A 245 -8.01 8.71 -1.66
N ALA A 246 -8.80 8.76 -2.73
CA ALA A 246 -8.84 7.73 -3.76
C ALA A 246 -7.47 7.53 -4.40
N ARG A 247 -6.82 8.62 -4.83
CA ARG A 247 -5.45 8.59 -5.38
C ARG A 247 -4.50 7.89 -4.42
N ARG A 248 -4.52 8.30 -3.15
CA ARG A 248 -3.61 7.78 -2.13
C ARG A 248 -3.89 6.32 -1.81
N ALA A 249 -5.15 5.95 -1.66
CA ALA A 249 -5.59 4.59 -1.38
C ALA A 249 -5.15 3.63 -2.50
N PHE A 250 -5.43 3.95 -3.77
CA PHE A 250 -5.06 3.07 -4.88
C PHE A 250 -3.54 2.93 -5.07
N GLN A 251 -2.79 4.02 -4.89
CA GLN A 251 -1.32 3.95 -4.89
C GLN A 251 -0.79 3.06 -3.77
N SER A 252 -1.34 3.19 -2.56
CA SER A 252 -1.00 2.35 -1.41
C SER A 252 -1.35 0.88 -1.64
N LEU A 253 -2.51 0.58 -2.21
CA LEU A 253 -2.92 -0.79 -2.55
C LEU A 253 -1.95 -1.43 -3.56
N GLY A 254 -1.63 -0.72 -4.64
CA GLY A 254 -0.66 -1.18 -5.64
C GLY A 254 0.73 -1.42 -5.03
N ALA A 255 1.17 -0.53 -4.14
CA ALA A 255 2.44 -0.68 -3.44
C ALA A 255 2.45 -1.87 -2.46
N TYR A 256 1.33 -2.15 -1.78
CA TYR A 256 1.17 -3.33 -0.93
C TYR A 256 1.23 -4.64 -1.72
N ILE A 257 0.50 -4.71 -2.84
CA ILE A 257 0.50 -5.91 -3.72
C ILE A 257 1.91 -6.14 -4.27
N ASN A 258 2.57 -5.09 -4.75
CA ASN A 258 3.95 -5.17 -5.24
C ASN A 258 4.91 -5.67 -4.14
N GLY A 259 4.82 -5.11 -2.93
CA GLY A 259 5.60 -5.56 -1.78
C GLY A 259 5.35 -7.02 -1.43
N SER A 260 4.10 -7.47 -1.50
CA SER A 260 3.70 -8.86 -1.24
C SER A 260 4.26 -9.84 -2.29
N ILE A 261 4.23 -9.46 -3.57
CA ILE A 261 4.83 -10.25 -4.67
C ILE A 261 6.35 -10.35 -4.50
N LYS A 262 7.03 -9.24 -4.18
CA LYS A 262 8.48 -9.24 -3.90
C LYS A 262 8.83 -10.12 -2.72
N LEU A 263 8.08 -10.03 -1.62
CA LEU A 263 8.25 -10.90 -0.46
C LEU A 263 8.03 -12.37 -0.82
N TYR A 264 7.07 -12.69 -1.68
CA TYR A 264 6.86 -14.06 -2.15
C TYR A 264 8.07 -14.61 -2.94
N HIS A 265 8.63 -13.81 -3.83
CA HIS A 265 9.80 -14.22 -4.61
C HIS A 265 11.06 -14.36 -3.73
N ASP A 266 11.25 -13.46 -2.76
CA ASP A 266 12.42 -13.50 -1.89
C ASP A 266 12.30 -14.56 -0.78
N ARG A 267 11.09 -15.04 -0.46
CA ARG A 267 10.86 -16.13 0.53
C ARG A 267 11.63 -17.41 0.20
N GLY A 268 11.80 -17.76 -1.08
CA GLY A 268 12.61 -18.92 -1.47
C GLY A 268 14.05 -18.82 -0.96
N LYS A 269 14.64 -17.62 -1.09
CA LYS A 269 15.96 -17.30 -0.54
C LYS A 269 15.95 -17.34 0.98
N VAL A 270 14.90 -16.78 1.62
CA VAL A 270 14.78 -16.74 3.08
C VAL A 270 14.68 -18.12 3.71
N ARG A 271 13.85 -19.01 3.17
CA ARG A 271 13.67 -20.37 3.70
C ARG A 271 14.97 -21.15 3.61
N GLN A 272 15.66 -21.05 2.47
CA GLN A 272 16.98 -21.65 2.26
C GLN A 272 18.04 -21.07 3.22
N HIS A 273 17.98 -19.77 3.50
CA HIS A 273 18.93 -19.09 4.39
C HIS A 273 18.65 -19.31 5.88
N LEU A 274 17.40 -19.42 6.31
CA LEU A 274 17.03 -19.53 7.72
C LEU A 274 17.04 -20.97 8.26
N LYS A 275 17.33 -21.99 7.44
CA LYS A 275 17.25 -23.42 7.82
C LYS A 275 15.94 -23.76 8.56
N LEU A 276 14.82 -23.14 8.16
CA LEU A 276 13.52 -23.36 8.83
C LEU A 276 12.99 -24.80 8.65
N ASP A 277 13.62 -25.61 7.79
CA ASP A 277 13.31 -27.03 7.65
C ASP A 277 13.86 -27.89 8.81
N THR A 278 14.75 -27.36 9.66
CA THR A 278 15.22 -28.06 10.88
C THR A 278 14.44 -27.70 12.14
N LEU A 279 13.42 -26.85 12.05
CA LEU A 279 12.58 -26.39 13.17
C LEU A 279 11.11 -26.81 13.02
N THR A 280 10.84 -27.91 12.33
CA THR A 280 9.60 -28.67 12.59
C THR A 280 9.74 -29.37 13.94
N PRO A 281 8.93 -29.04 14.97
CA PRO A 281 8.89 -29.80 16.21
C PRO A 281 8.15 -31.11 15.91
N GLY A 282 8.91 -32.17 15.65
CA GLY A 282 8.34 -33.46 15.25
C GLY A 282 9.36 -34.44 14.69
N GLY A 283 10.62 -34.36 15.12
CA GLY A 283 11.47 -35.53 15.18
C GLY A 283 11.26 -36.13 16.54
N THR A 284 10.29 -37.03 16.68
CA THR A 284 10.30 -38.00 17.78
C THR A 284 11.62 -38.73 17.69
N GLU A 285 12.55 -38.37 18.55
CA GLU A 285 13.61 -39.26 19.00
C GLU A 285 12.92 -40.48 19.63
N THR A 286 12.55 -41.45 18.80
CA THR A 286 12.50 -42.83 19.28
C THR A 286 13.94 -43.26 19.44
N GLY A 287 14.48 -42.93 20.62
CA GLY A 287 15.60 -43.66 21.18
C GLY A 287 15.16 -45.11 21.29
N GLU A 288 15.67 -45.95 20.42
CA GLU A 288 15.72 -47.40 20.62
C GLU A 288 17.11 -47.69 21.19
N GLU A 289 17.23 -47.51 22.50
CA GLU A 289 18.26 -48.15 23.30
C GLU A 289 18.00 -49.66 23.31
N ALA A 290 19.04 -50.41 22.96
CA ALA A 290 19.43 -51.70 23.50
C ALA A 290 18.35 -52.64 24.08
N HIS A 291 18.12 -53.77 23.39
CA HIS A 291 18.43 -55.10 23.92
C HIS A 291 18.33 -56.18 22.83
#